data_AF-A0A1P8M284-F1
#
_entry.id   AF-A0A1P8M284-F1
#
_cell.length_a   1.000
_cell.length_b   1.000
_cell.length_c   1.000
_cell.angle_alpha   90.00
_cell.angle_beta   90.00
_cell.angle_gamma   90.00
#
_symmetry.space_group_name_H-M   'P 1'
#
loop_
_entity.id
_entity.type
_entity.pdbx_description
1 polymer ?
#
loop_
_entity_poly.entity_id
_entity_poly.type
_entity_poly.pdbx_seq_one_letter_code
_entity_poly.pdbx_strand_id
1 'polypeptide(L)' 'MTHWRQKTQRKPRKAAADILRERDERRTAAMIACITEVSSSEGPEGVTHGLVAERAGVPVQYVEWKYPSRDHLIAMAGIR' A
#
# COMPACT_ATOMS: atom_id res chain seq x y z
N MET A 1 31.76 -22.80 -34.08
CA MET A 1 31.05 -21.60 -33.62
C MET A 1 29.64 -21.99 -33.17
N THR A 2 29.47 -22.28 -31.88
CA THR A 2 28.20 -22.76 -31.31
C THR A 2 27.31 -21.58 -30.97
N HIS A 3 26.25 -21.40 -31.76
CA HIS A 3 25.23 -20.37 -31.59
C HIS A 3 24.31 -20.79 -30.44
N TRP A 4 24.62 -20.28 -29.25
CA TRP A 4 23.85 -20.49 -28.04
C TRP A 4 22.47 -19.85 -28.17
N ARG A 5 21.46 -20.63 -28.59
CA ARG A 5 20.06 -20.20 -28.61
C ARG A 5 19.53 -20.22 -27.17
N GLN A 6 19.87 -19.20 -26.39
CA GLN A 6 19.18 -18.92 -25.13
C GLN A 6 17.72 -18.64 -25.46
N LYS A 7 16.85 -19.64 -25.28
CA LYS A 7 15.40 -19.43 -25.24
C LYS A 7 15.13 -18.55 -24.02
N THR A 8 15.09 -17.24 -24.20
CA THR A 8 14.67 -16.30 -23.16
C THR A 8 13.27 -16.72 -22.72
N GLN A 9 13.19 -17.36 -21.55
CA GLN A 9 11.94 -17.74 -20.90
C GLN A 9 11.10 -16.47 -20.77
N ARG A 10 10.07 -16.33 -21.62
CA ARG A 10 9.14 -15.21 -21.55
C ARG A 10 8.39 -15.34 -20.23
N LYS A 11 8.54 -14.37 -19.33
CA LYS A 11 7.79 -14.33 -18.07
C LYS A 11 6.30 -14.50 -18.37
N PRO A 12 5.58 -15.36 -17.64
CA PRO A 12 4.15 -15.55 -17.85
C PRO A 12 3.45 -14.19 -17.73
N ARG A 13 2.53 -13.90 -18.66
CA ARG A 13 1.71 -12.69 -18.58
C ARG A 13 0.88 -12.78 -17.32
N LYS A 14 1.16 -11.92 -16.33
CA LYS A 14 0.28 -11.78 -15.16
C LYS A 14 -1.11 -11.39 -15.62
N ALA A 15 -2.15 -11.98 -15.02
CA ALA A 15 -3.51 -11.54 -15.28
C ALA A 15 -3.67 -10.09 -14.81
N ALA A 16 -4.54 -9.33 -15.47
CA ALA A 16 -4.82 -7.95 -15.06
C ALA A 16 -5.27 -7.87 -13.58
N ALA A 17 -6.02 -8.87 -13.12
CA ALA A 17 -6.44 -9.01 -11.73
C ALA A 17 -5.25 -9.08 -10.75
N ASP A 18 -4.21 -9.86 -11.08
CA ASP A 18 -3.02 -9.99 -10.23
C ASP A 18 -2.26 -8.66 -10.12
N ILE A 19 -2.16 -7.93 -11.23
CA ILE A 19 -1.48 -6.62 -11.26
C ILE A 19 -2.23 -5.61 -10.38
N LEU A 20 -3.57 -5.62 -10.43
CA LEU A 20 -4.39 -4.73 -9.60
C LEU A 20 -4.27 -5.10 -8.11
N ARG A 21 -4.35 -6.39 -7.78
CA ARG A 21 -4.19 -6.89 -6.42
C ARG A 21 -2.83 -6.49 -5.83
N GLU A 22 -1.75 -6.74 -6.56
CA GLU A 22 -0.39 -6.42 -6.11
C GLU A 22 -0.18 -4.90 -5.89
N ARG A 23 -0.89 -4.05 -6.65
CA ARG A 23 -0.87 -2.60 -6.45
C ARG A 23 -1.64 -2.18 -5.20
N ASP A 24 -2.79 -2.79 -4.94
CA ASP A 24 -3.59 -2.50 -3.75
C ASP A 24 -2.88 -2.97 -2.47
N GLU A 25 -2.26 -4.16 -2.51
CA GLU A 25 -1.44 -4.68 -1.42
C GLU A 25 -0.27 -3.74 -1.09
N ARG A 26 0.44 -3.23 -2.11
CA ARG A 26 1.52 -2.26 -1.93
C ARG A 26 1.05 -0.95 -1.29
N ARG A 27 -0.08 -0.40 -1.75
CA ARG A 27 -0.66 0.82 -1.15
C ARG A 27 -1.08 0.58 0.30
N THR A 28 -1.72 -0.54 0.57
CA THR A 28 -2.17 -0.92 1.92
C THR A 28 -0.99 -1.08 2.87
N ALA A 29 0.09 -1.74 2.42
CA ALA A 29 1.32 -1.87 3.20
C ALA A 29 1.95 -0.50 3.51
N ALA A 30 1.99 0.42 2.53
CA ALA A 30 2.51 1.77 2.74
C ALA A 30 1.67 2.58 3.75
N MET A 31 0.34 2.46 3.68
CA MET A 31 -0.55 3.10 4.66
C MET A 31 -0.33 2.55 6.06
N ILE A 32 -0.27 1.21 6.22
CA ILE A 32 -0.01 0.57 7.53
C ILE A 32 1.33 1.03 8.10
N ALA A 33 2.41 1.01 7.30
CA ALA A 33 3.72 1.45 7.73
C ALA A 33 3.71 2.91 8.23
N CYS A 34 3.04 3.80 7.49
CA CYS A 34 2.86 5.19 7.89
C CYS A 34 2.12 5.31 9.23
N ILE A 35 1.01 4.60 9.40
CA ILE A 35 0.19 4.67 10.60
C ILE A 35 0.96 4.15 11.81
N THR A 36 1.70 3.05 11.67
CA THR A 36 2.55 2.52 12.73
C THR A 36 3.67 3.48 13.11
N GLU A 37 4.34 4.10 12.13
CA GLU A 37 5.42 5.06 12.36
C GLU A 37 4.92 6.30 13.11
N VAL A 38 3.83 6.89 12.66
CA VAL A 38 3.22 8.08 13.26
C VAL A 38 2.64 7.77 14.64
N SER A 39 1.93 6.66 14.78
CA SER A 39 1.37 6.26 16.08
C SER A 39 2.46 6.00 17.12
N SER A 40 3.63 5.51 16.70
CA SER A 40 4.76 5.24 17.60
C SER A 40 5.50 6.50 18.02
N SER A 41 5.46 7.57 17.20
CA SER A 41 6.22 8.81 17.42
C SER A 41 5.39 9.91 18.08
N GLU A 42 4.17 10.12 17.60
CA GLU A 42 3.28 11.22 18.01
C GLU A 42 2.03 10.72 18.76
N GLY A 43 1.85 9.41 18.85
CA GLY A 43 0.64 8.78 19.37
C GLY A 43 -0.46 8.66 18.30
N PRO A 44 -1.56 7.95 18.61
CA PRO A 44 -2.65 7.70 17.67
C PRO A 44 -3.35 8.98 17.19
N GLU A 45 -3.23 10.07 17.95
CA GLU A 45 -3.81 11.37 17.62
C GLU A 45 -3.15 12.05 16.41
N GLY A 46 -1.87 11.75 16.14
CA GLY A 46 -1.13 12.29 14.99
C GLY A 46 -1.53 11.66 13.64
N VAL A 47 -2.26 10.54 13.66
CA VAL A 47 -2.69 9.85 12.44
C VAL A 47 -3.84 10.61 11.77
N THR A 48 -3.57 11.13 10.57
CA THR A 48 -4.56 11.85 9.75
C THR A 48 -4.67 11.26 8.35
N HIS A 49 -5.85 11.39 7.72
CA HIS A 49 -6.07 10.94 6.34
C HIS A 49 -5.11 11.58 5.33
N GLY A 50 -4.83 12.87 5.49
CA GLY A 50 -3.92 13.60 4.62
C GLY A 50 -2.50 13.03 4.67
N LEU A 51 -1.97 12.83 5.88
CA LEU A 51 -0.63 12.28 6.09
C LEU A 51 -0.51 10.86 5.51
N VAL A 52 -1.48 10.00 5.79
CA VAL A 52 -1.50 8.61 5.30
C VAL A 52 -1.60 8.58 3.77
N ALA A 53 -2.43 9.44 3.18
CA ALA A 53 -2.59 9.55 1.74
C ALA A 53 -1.32 9.99 1.03
N GLU A 54 -0.66 11.03 1.55
CA GLU A 54 0.61 11.54 1.04
C GLU A 54 1.69 10.45 1.06
N ARG A 55 1.87 9.78 2.20
CA ARG A 55 2.88 8.73 2.35
C ARG A 55 2.62 7.51 1.46
N ALA A 56 1.36 7.14 1.28
CA ALA A 56 0.98 6.01 0.43
C ALA A 56 0.87 6.34 -1.06
N GLY A 57 1.03 7.62 -1.44
CA GLY A 57 0.95 8.06 -2.84
C GLY A 57 -0.45 7.88 -3.43
N VAL A 58 -1.49 8.13 -2.63
CA VAL A 58 -2.89 8.03 -3.05
C VAL A 58 -3.63 9.34 -2.79
N PRO A 59 -4.73 9.64 -3.50
CA PRO A 59 -5.54 10.81 -3.20
C PRO A 59 -6.15 10.74 -1.79
N VAL A 60 -6.24 11.86 -1.09
CA VAL A 60 -6.85 11.91 0.24
C VAL A 60 -8.31 11.45 0.22
N GLN A 61 -9.06 11.81 -0.82
CA GLN A 61 -10.47 11.40 -0.98
C GLN A 61 -10.62 9.88 -1.11
N TYR A 62 -9.61 9.19 -1.67
CA TYR A 62 -9.61 7.73 -1.72
C TYR A 62 -9.49 7.13 -0.31
N VAL A 63 -8.63 7.71 0.52
CA VAL A 63 -8.44 7.26 1.91
C VAL A 63 -9.68 7.56 2.73
N GLU A 64 -10.27 8.76 2.61
CA GLU A 64 -11.51 9.13 3.29
C GLU A 64 -12.69 8.25 2.89
N TRP A 65 -12.85 7.95 1.60
CA TRP A 65 -13.89 7.04 1.12
C TRP A 65 -13.71 5.61 1.65
N LYS A 66 -12.47 5.09 1.64
CA LYS A 66 -12.17 3.71 2.06
C LYS A 66 -12.16 3.53 3.58
N TYR A 67 -11.72 4.55 4.32
CA TYR A 67 -11.57 4.56 5.76
C TYR A 67 -12.20 5.85 6.31
N PRO A 68 -13.51 5.88 6.60
CA PRO A 68 -14.22 7.13 6.89
C PRO A 68 -13.82 7.84 8.18
N SER A 69 -13.17 7.13 9.11
CA SER A 69 -12.68 7.72 10.36
C SER A 69 -11.25 7.30 10.65
N ARG A 70 -10.60 8.06 11.53
CA ARG A 70 -9.26 7.74 12.03
C ARG A 70 -9.21 6.36 12.68
N ASP A 71 -10.25 5.98 13.42
CA ASP A 71 -10.31 4.66 14.07
C ASP A 71 -10.22 3.52 13.06
N HIS A 72 -10.75 3.71 11.84
CA HIS A 72 -10.60 2.72 10.76
C HIS A 72 -9.14 2.60 10.29
N LEU A 73 -8.39 3.71 10.25
CA LEU A 73 -6.96 3.70 9.93
C LEU A 73 -6.16 2.96 11.01
N ILE A 74 -6.42 3.29 12.28
CA ILE A 74 -5.75 2.65 13.43
C ILE A 74 -6.09 1.15 13.47
N ALA A 75 -7.36 0.79 13.29
CA ALA A 75 -7.81 -0.60 13.24
C ALA A 75 -7.16 -1.38 12.09
N MET A 76 -6.98 -0.75 10.92
CA MET A 76 -6.28 -1.35 9.78
C MET A 76 -4.82 -1.71 10.13
N ALA A 77 -4.14 -0.88 10.91
CA ALA A 77 -2.77 -1.13 11.35
C ALA A 77 -2.67 -2.11 12.53
N GLY A 78 -3.80 -2.50 13.13
CA GLY A 78 -3.84 -3.41 14.28
C GLY A 78 -3.23 -2.83 15.56
N ILE A 79 -3.17 -1.50 15.66
CA ILE A 79 -2.64 -0.80 16.84
C ILE A 79 -3.78 -0.68 17.86
N ARG A 80 -3.54 -1.14 19.08
CA ARG A 80 -4.53 -1.19 20.17
C ARG A 80 -4.10 -0.31 21.32
#